data_AF-Q9W4L6-F1
#
_entry.id   AF-Q9W4L6-F1
#
_cell.length_a   1.000
_cell.length_b   1.000
_cell.length_c   1.000
_cell.angle_alpha   90.00
_cell.angle_beta   90.00
_cell.angle_gamma   90.00
#
_symmetry.space_group_name_H-M   'P 1'
#
loop_
_entity.id
_entity.type
_entity.pdbx_description
1 polymer ?
#
loop_
_entity_poly.entity_id
_entity_poly.type
_entity_poly.pdbx_seq_one_letter_code
_entity_poly.pdbx_strand_id
1 'polypeptide(L)'
;MADIFTTLPKRRLVPNLLKSIIMVLEHTSRPMTDTELNIFLGSQYQRNDPEFFAQVQINLHDGIESAILRRQGNQISLLAWILTKPMNL
;
A
#
# COMPACT_ATOMS: atom_id res chain seq x y z
N MET A 1 41.29 -12.95 -1.03
CA MET A 1 40.23 -12.53 -0.10
C MET A 1 39.11 -11.99 -0.97
N ALA A 2 37.98 -12.69 -1.08
CA ALA A 2 36.81 -12.16 -1.77
C ALA A 2 36.08 -11.23 -0.80
N ASP A 3 35.92 -9.97 -1.19
CA ASP A 3 35.23 -8.96 -0.40
C ASP A 3 33.80 -9.41 -0.10
N ILE A 4 33.53 -9.67 1.18
CA ILE A 4 32.22 -10.06 1.71
C ILE A 4 31.33 -8.82 1.85
N PHE A 5 31.37 -7.90 0.87
CA PHE A 5 30.30 -6.95 0.68
C PHE A 5 29.20 -7.66 -0.09
N THR A 6 28.53 -8.55 0.64
CA THR A 6 27.20 -9.04 0.30
C THR A 6 26.36 -7.80 0.04
N THR A 7 26.18 -7.46 -1.23
CA THR A 7 25.28 -6.40 -1.63
C THR A 7 23.93 -6.82 -1.07
N LEU A 8 23.45 -6.09 -0.05
CA LEU A 8 22.10 -6.31 0.47
C LEU A 8 21.18 -6.35 -0.75
N PRO A 9 20.33 -7.38 -0.89
CA PRO A 9 19.44 -7.48 -2.03
C PRO A 9 18.77 -6.12 -2.24
N LYS A 10 18.90 -5.54 -3.45
CA LYS A 10 18.24 -4.27 -3.76
C LYS A 10 16.75 -4.48 -3.48
N ARG A 11 16.23 -3.83 -2.44
CA ARG A 11 14.81 -3.89 -2.08
C ARG A 11 14.00 -3.53 -3.32
N ARG A 12 13.09 -4.42 -3.73
CA ARG A 12 12.25 -4.18 -4.91
C ARG A 12 11.09 -3.29 -4.48
N LEU A 13 11.40 -2.02 -4.24
CA LEU A 13 10.44 -1.02 -3.83
C LEU A 13 9.45 -0.72 -4.95
N VAL A 14 8.17 -0.65 -4.60
CA VAL A 14 7.12 -0.24 -5.54
C VAL A 14 6.86 1.27 -5.37
N PRO A 15 7.19 2.11 -6.36
CA PRO A 15 6.93 3.54 -6.27
C PRO A 15 5.42 3.82 -6.24
N ASN A 16 5.03 4.89 -5.53
CA ASN A 16 3.64 5.37 -5.45
C ASN A 16 2.65 4.32 -4.90
N LEU A 17 3.10 3.39 -4.05
CA LEU A 17 2.25 2.32 -3.52
C LEU A 17 1.04 2.87 -2.73
N LEU A 18 1.23 3.91 -1.91
CA LEU A 18 0.13 4.60 -1.23
C LEU A 18 -0.89 5.18 -2.24
N LYS A 19 -0.44 5.82 -3.33
CA LYS A 19 -1.34 6.32 -4.39
C LYS A 19 -2.15 5.17 -4.99
N SER A 20 -1.52 4.03 -5.25
CA SER A 20 -2.22 2.85 -5.75
C SER A 20 -3.23 2.28 -4.76
N ILE A 21 -2.90 2.23 -3.46
CA ILE A 21 -3.87 1.85 -2.42
C ILE A 21 -5.09 2.77 -2.44
N ILE A 22 -4.86 4.09 -2.53
CA ILE A 22 -5.93 5.09 -2.59
C ILE A 22 -6.82 4.84 -3.81
N MET A 23 -6.24 4.66 -5.00
CA MET A 23 -6.99 4.40 -6.23
C MET A 23 -7.83 3.13 -6.16
N VAL A 24 -7.32 2.06 -5.53
CA VAL A 24 -8.07 0.81 -5.33
C VAL A 24 -9.29 1.03 -4.42
N LEU A 25 -9.10 1.72 -3.30
CA LEU A 25 -10.19 2.01 -2.37
C LEU A 25 -11.22 2.97 -2.97
N GLU A 26 -10.80 3.94 -3.77
CA GLU A 26 -11.68 4.86 -4.49
C GLU A 26 -12.50 4.11 -5.54
N HIS A 27 -11.84 3.31 -6.39
CA HIS A 27 -12.49 2.56 -7.47
C HIS A 27 -13.47 1.51 -6.94
N THR A 28 -13.15 0.83 -5.85
CA THR A 28 -14.04 -0.17 -5.24
C THR A 28 -15.14 0.45 -4.40
N SER A 29 -14.99 1.72 -3.98
CA SER A 29 -15.96 2.47 -3.17
C SER A 29 -16.44 1.72 -1.92
N ARG A 30 -15.60 0.85 -1.36
CA ARG A 30 -15.88 0.08 -0.15
C ARG A 30 -14.63 -0.12 0.69
N PRO A 31 -14.77 -0.36 2.01
CA PRO A 31 -13.67 -0.82 2.81
C PRO A 31 -13.13 -2.18 2.32
N MET A 32 -11.82 -2.36 2.40
CA MET A 32 -11.13 -3.62 2.06
C MET A 32 -10.26 -4.07 3.22
N THR A 33 -10.16 -5.38 3.40
CA THR A 33 -9.23 -5.97 4.37
C THR A 33 -7.79 -5.92 3.87
N ASP A 34 -6.84 -6.03 4.79
CA ASP A 34 -5.41 -6.17 4.45
C ASP A 34 -5.17 -7.32 3.45
N THR A 35 -5.85 -8.44 3.64
CA THR A 35 -5.77 -9.61 2.74
C THR A 35 -6.28 -9.27 1.34
N GLU A 36 -7.43 -8.61 1.22
CA GLU A 36 -7.96 -8.22 -0.09
C GLU A 36 -7.04 -7.23 -0.80
N LEU A 37 -6.50 -6.24 -0.07
CA LEU A 37 -5.55 -5.27 -0.62
C LEU A 37 -4.25 -5.95 -1.08
N ASN A 38 -3.70 -6.86 -0.26
CA ASN A 38 -2.50 -7.64 -0.62
C ASN A 38 -2.72 -8.47 -1.89
N ILE A 39 -3.88 -9.15 -2.01
CA ILE A 39 -4.21 -9.95 -3.20
C ILE A 39 -4.36 -9.04 -4.43
N PHE A 40 -5.14 -7.96 -4.32
CA PHE A 40 -5.40 -7.06 -5.43
C PHE A 40 -4.11 -6.39 -5.92
N LEU A 41 -3.35 -5.77 -5.01
CA LEU A 41 -2.10 -5.09 -5.34
C LEU A 41 -1.03 -6.08 -5.79
N GLY A 42 -0.99 -7.28 -5.20
CA GLY A 42 -0.08 -8.34 -5.61
C GLY A 42 -0.33 -8.78 -7.05
N SER A 43 -1.59 -8.93 -7.44
CA SER A 43 -1.96 -9.20 -8.84
C SER A 43 -1.59 -8.03 -9.76
N GLN A 44 -1.86 -6.79 -9.35
CA GLN A 44 -1.57 -5.60 -10.15
C GLN A 44 -0.08 -5.42 -10.42
N TYR A 45 0.76 -5.64 -9.40
CA TYR A 45 2.21 -5.47 -9.49
C TYR A 45 2.96 -6.75 -9.86
N GLN A 46 2.26 -7.88 -10.03
CA GLN A 46 2.86 -9.21 -10.21
C GLN A 46 3.84 -9.56 -9.08
N ARG A 47 3.43 -9.29 -7.83
CA ARG A 47 4.21 -9.51 -6.62
C ARG A 47 3.42 -10.37 -5.64
N ASN A 48 4.04 -11.41 -5.11
CA ASN A 48 3.47 -12.28 -4.07
C ASN A 48 4.49 -12.61 -2.96
N ASP A 49 5.56 -11.82 -2.88
CA ASP A 49 6.62 -12.01 -1.90
C ASP A 49 6.35 -11.27 -0.58
N PRO A 50 6.85 -11.79 0.56
CA PRO A 50 6.69 -11.16 1.86
C PRO A 50 7.23 -9.72 1.93
N GLU A 51 8.29 -9.40 1.17
CA GLU A 51 8.84 -8.04 1.11
C GLU A 51 7.82 -7.05 0.54
N PHE A 52 7.12 -7.42 -0.53
CA PHE A 52 6.04 -6.61 -1.09
C PHE A 52 4.88 -6.42 -0.11
N PHE A 53 4.43 -7.47 0.56
CA PHE A 53 3.36 -7.35 1.56
C PHE A 53 3.78 -6.47 2.73
N ALA A 54 5.04 -6.51 3.16
CA ALA A 54 5.56 -5.58 4.15
C ALA A 54 5.53 -4.12 3.66
N GLN A 55 5.84 -3.86 2.38
CA GLN A 55 5.70 -2.52 1.79
C GLN A 55 4.25 -2.04 1.78
N VAL A 56 3.30 -2.92 1.44
CA VAL A 56 1.86 -2.60 1.52
C VAL A 56 1.49 -2.20 2.94
N GLN A 57 1.89 -2.99 3.94
CA GLN A 57 1.59 -2.70 5.35
C GLN A 57 2.18 -1.37 5.84
N ILE A 58 3.42 -1.05 5.45
CA ILE A 58 4.03 0.25 5.76
C ILE A 58 3.21 1.39 5.16
N ASN A 59 2.83 1.29 3.88
CA ASN A 59 2.04 2.34 3.22
C ASN A 59 0.63 2.47 3.82
N LEU A 60 0.02 1.36 4.26
CA LEU A 60 -1.26 1.40 4.96
C LEU A 60 -1.14 2.11 6.32
N HIS A 61 -0.07 1.83 7.07
CA HIS A 61 0.23 2.53 8.32
C HIS A 61 0.46 4.02 8.08
N ASP A 62 1.34 4.39 7.15
CA ASP A 62 1.62 5.79 6.80
C ASP A 62 0.36 6.54 6.34
N GLY A 63 -0.51 5.87 5.57
CA GLY A 63 -1.79 6.42 5.14
C GLY A 63 -2.77 6.65 6.29
N ILE A 64 -2.75 5.79 7.32
CA ILE A 64 -3.57 5.95 8.53
C ILE A 64 -3.04 7.10 9.39
N GLU A 65 -1.73 7.14 9.64
CA GLU A 65 -1.06 8.21 10.40
C GLU A 65 -1.26 9.58 9.74
N SER A 66 -1.28 9.62 8.40
CA SER A 66 -1.52 10.84 7.62
C SER A 66 -3.01 11.20 7.51
N ALA A 67 -3.91 10.48 8.17
CA ALA A 67 -5.36 10.64 8.08
C ALA A 67 -5.94 10.55 6.65
N ILE A 68 -5.25 9.84 5.76
CA ILE A 68 -5.73 9.54 4.40
C ILE A 68 -6.63 8.31 4.42
N LEU A 69 -6.20 7.31 5.17
CA LEU A 69 -6.90 6.06 5.35
C LEU A 69 -7.50 6.00 6.75
N ARG A 70 -8.60 5.26 6.89
CA ARG A 70 -9.20 4.92 8.17
C ARG A 70 -9.22 3.41 8.32
N ARG A 71 -8.77 2.93 9.47
CA ARG A 71 -8.92 1.52 9.86
C ARG A 71 -10.09 1.37 10.83
N GLN A 72 -10.98 0.41 10.56
CA GLN A 72 -12.03 -0.03 11.47
C GLN A 72 -12.00 -1.56 11.55
N GLY A 73 -11.55 -2.09 12.68
CA GLY A 73 -11.27 -3.53 12.79
C GLY A 73 -10.22 -3.96 11.77
N ASN A 74 -10.55 -4.98 10.98
CA ASN A 74 -9.68 -5.50 9.90
C ASN A 74 -9.93 -4.84 8.54
N GLN A 75 -10.76 -3.79 8.47
CA GLN A 75 -11.09 -3.10 7.22
C GLN A 75 -10.43 -1.74 7.16
N ILE A 76 -10.05 -1.34 5.94
CA ILE A 76 -9.40 -0.08 5.60
C ILE A 76 -10.22 0.60 4.53
N SER A 77 -10.50 1.89 4.71
CA SER A 77 -11.22 2.73 3.77
C SER A 77 -10.57 4.10 3.63
N LEU A 78 -10.97 4.86 2.61
CA LEU A 78 -10.59 6.27 2.48
C LEU A 78 -11.30 7.10 3.56
N LEU A 79 -10.57 8.05 4.16
CA LEU A 79 -11.20 9.06 4.98
C LEU A 79 -11.94 10.07 4.08
N ALA A 80 -13.27 10.13 4.20
CA ALA A 80 -14.16 10.89 3.32
C ALA A 80 -13.79 12.38 3.13
N TRP A 81 -13.08 12.99 4.08
CA TRP A 81 -12.68 14.39 3.97
C TRP A 81 -11.76 14.65 2.77
N ILE A 82 -10.88 13.70 2.41
CA ILE A 82 -9.93 13.91 1.32
C ILE A 82 -10.60 13.85 -0.06
N LEU A 83 -11.63 13.02 -0.22
CA LEU A 83 -12.36 12.90 -1.50
C LEU A 83 -13.10 14.17 -1.92
N THR A 84 -13.28 15.14 -1.01
CA THR A 84 -13.89 16.45 -1.36
C THR A 84 -12.94 17.40 -2.10
N LYS A 85 -11.66 17.04 -2.28
CA LYS A 85 -10.74 17.78 -3.13
C LYS A 85 -10.22 16.90 -4.26
N PRO A 86 -10.32 17.32 -5.53
CA PRO A 86 -9.60 16.63 -6.60
C PRO A 86 -8.11 16.73 -6.29
N MET A 87 -7.50 15.60 -5.89
CA MET A 87 -6.06 15.48 -5.75
C MET A 87 -5.43 15.51 -7.15
N ASN A 88 -5.09 16.70 -7.63
CA ASN A 88 -4.11 16.85 -8.69
C ASN A 88 -2.73 16.48 -8.12
N LEU A 89 -2.40 15.18 -8.16
CA LEU A 89 -1.04 14.64 -7.97
C LEU A 89 -0.49 14.14 -9.31
#